data_AF-A0A803W194-F1
#
_entry.id   AF-A0A803W194-F1
#
_cell.length_a   1.000
_cell.length_b   1.000
_cell.length_c   1.000
_cell.angle_alpha   90.00
_cell.angle_beta   90.00
_cell.angle_gamma   90.00
#
_symmetry.space_group_name_H-M   'P 1'
#
loop_
_entity.id
_entity.type
_entity.pdbx_description
1 polymer ?
#
loop_
_entity_poly.entity_id
_entity_poly.type
_entity_poly.pdbx_seq_one_letter_code
_entity_poly.pdbx_strand_id
1 'polypeptide(L)'
;WTRTAAPASFPQILGHVSPFLPGKSFREQQCEKYNSYNFTDLEGNHLEWVPKYAGVSPRDRCKLFCRARGRSEFKVFEAKVIDGTLCGPETLSICVHGQCIKAGCDHVVGSSKKLDKCGVCGGNGSTCRKISGSLNRSKYGYNDIVTIPAGATNIDIKQRSHRGLRHDGNYLALKTLEGKYLLNGDFAISAMEQDILIKGTILKYSGSMTTLERLQSFRQLPEPLTVQLLTIASEVFPPKVKYTFFIPKDVPFSKQKGKEKKSVNVIRPMLTSQWVLGDWSECSKTCGSGWQRRTVDCRDVEGQTSSACNRSLKPEDIRPCGDTPCPLWRLGPWSPCSQTCGAGVRTRGASCIDYTGA
;
A
#
# COMPACT_ATOMS: atom_id res chain seq x y z
N TRP A 1 -8.38 57.14 -6.20
CA TRP A 1 -7.72 56.42 -5.09
C TRP A 1 -7.88 54.92 -5.26
N THR A 2 -7.14 54.35 -6.21
CA THR A 2 -7.00 52.90 -6.37
C THR A 2 -6.02 52.41 -5.31
N ARG A 3 -6.53 51.87 -4.20
CA ARG A 3 -5.69 51.18 -3.20
C ARG A 3 -5.29 49.81 -3.76
N THR A 4 -4.10 49.73 -4.32
CA THR A 4 -3.36 48.48 -4.49
C THR A 4 -3.04 47.92 -3.10
N ALA A 5 -3.73 46.85 -2.70
CA ALA A 5 -3.38 46.09 -1.50
C ALA A 5 -2.02 45.40 -1.73
N ALA A 6 -1.06 45.71 -0.87
CA ALA A 6 0.24 45.03 -0.86
C ALA A 6 0.06 43.54 -0.46
N PRO A 7 0.84 42.62 -1.02
CA PRO A 7 0.83 41.23 -0.59
C PRO A 7 1.41 41.13 0.82
N ALA A 8 0.58 40.76 1.79
CA ALA A 8 1.03 40.49 3.15
C ALA A 8 2.02 39.32 3.12
N SER A 9 3.26 39.57 3.55
CA SER A 9 4.25 38.53 3.77
C SER A 9 3.92 37.76 5.05
N PHE A 10 4.28 36.47 5.04
CA PHE A 10 3.96 35.48 6.08
C PHE A 10 4.38 35.80 7.54
N PRO A 11 5.28 36.76 7.89
CA PRO A 11 5.61 36.97 9.32
C PRO A 11 4.50 37.64 10.14
N GLN A 12 3.48 38.24 9.52
CA GLN A 12 2.47 39.03 10.26
C GLN A 12 1.31 38.23 10.86
N ILE A 13 1.22 36.91 10.64
CA ILE A 13 0.07 36.09 11.09
C ILE A 13 0.43 35.20 12.31
N LEU A 14 1.71 35.05 12.66
CA LEU A 14 2.17 34.11 13.69
C LEU A 14 2.54 34.82 15.00
N GLY A 15 1.53 35.25 15.74
CA GLY A 15 1.68 35.48 17.17
C GLY A 15 1.73 34.13 17.90
N HIS A 16 2.91 33.75 18.38
CA HIS A 16 3.20 32.58 19.22
C HIS A 16 2.92 31.19 18.61
N VAL A 17 3.91 30.62 17.91
CA VAL A 17 3.97 29.17 17.67
C VAL A 17 5.26 28.61 18.27
N SER A 18 5.08 27.61 19.16
CA SER A 18 6.11 26.76 19.77
C SER A 18 7.09 26.18 18.75
N PRO A 19 8.32 25.78 19.16
CA PRO A 19 9.42 25.55 18.25
C PRO A 19 9.13 24.44 17.23
N PHE A 20 9.54 24.70 15.99
CA PHE A 20 9.60 23.75 14.89
C PHE A 20 10.26 22.44 15.33
N LEU A 21 9.49 21.36 15.50
CA LEU A 21 10.07 20.03 15.60
C LEU A 21 10.45 19.55 14.18
N PRO A 22 11.74 19.26 13.91
CA PRO A 22 12.16 18.75 12.62
C PRO A 22 11.48 17.40 12.33
N GLY A 23 10.85 17.29 11.16
CA GLY A 23 10.26 16.03 10.68
C GLY A 23 8.77 15.81 10.96
N LYS A 24 8.05 16.79 11.53
CA LYS A 24 6.57 16.72 11.72
C LYS A 24 5.83 17.84 11.01
N SER A 25 4.65 17.54 10.49
CA SER A 25 3.79 18.57 9.87
C SER A 25 3.05 19.41 10.92
N PHE A 26 2.62 20.62 10.57
CA PHE A 26 1.87 21.47 11.51
C PHE A 26 0.53 20.86 11.95
N ARG A 27 -0.13 20.11 11.06
CA ARG A 27 -1.37 19.39 11.39
C ARG A 27 -1.09 18.20 12.32
N GLU A 28 0.04 17.54 12.15
CA GLU A 28 0.47 16.43 13.01
C GLU A 28 0.73 16.93 14.43
N GLN A 29 1.45 18.03 14.61
CA GLN A 29 1.64 18.66 15.93
C GLN A 29 0.30 19.03 16.60
N GLN A 30 -0.68 19.51 15.82
CA GLN A 30 -2.03 19.81 16.33
C GLN A 30 -2.78 18.55 16.78
N CYS A 31 -2.65 17.41 16.08
CA CYS A 31 -3.23 16.14 16.52
C CYS A 31 -2.52 15.57 17.76
N GLU A 32 -1.19 15.65 17.80
CA GLU A 32 -0.38 15.13 18.91
C GLU A 32 -0.66 15.81 20.25
N LYS A 33 -1.14 17.06 20.23
CA LYS A 33 -1.67 17.75 21.41
C LYS A 33 -2.71 16.90 22.16
N TYR A 34 -3.44 16.04 21.43
CA TYR A 34 -4.49 15.19 22.01
C TYR A 34 -4.00 13.82 22.50
N ASN A 35 -2.72 13.48 22.31
CA ASN A 35 -2.13 12.24 22.84
C ASN A 35 -2.02 12.28 24.37
N SER A 36 -1.92 13.47 24.97
CA SER A 36 -1.80 13.66 26.43
C SER A 36 -3.13 13.51 27.18
N TYR A 37 -4.25 13.35 26.48
CA TYR A 37 -5.55 13.13 27.11
C TYR A 37 -5.77 11.62 27.34
N ASN A 38 -6.64 11.25 28.28
CA ASN A 38 -6.99 9.84 28.62
C ASN A 38 -7.81 9.14 27.52
N PHE A 39 -7.40 9.25 26.26
CA PHE A 39 -7.88 8.39 25.19
C PHE A 39 -7.04 7.13 25.21
N THR A 40 -7.58 6.07 25.80
CA THR A 40 -6.91 4.78 25.86
C THR A 40 -7.56 3.78 24.92
N ASP A 41 -6.78 2.79 24.50
CA ASP A 41 -7.31 1.60 23.86
C ASP A 41 -7.99 0.64 24.86
N LEU A 42 -8.46 -0.50 24.33
CA LEU A 42 -9.06 -1.59 25.12
C LEU A 42 -8.06 -2.19 26.11
N GLU A 43 -6.76 -2.04 25.86
CA GLU A 43 -5.66 -2.49 26.71
C GLU A 43 -5.17 -1.42 27.70
N GLY A 44 -5.75 -0.21 27.69
CA GLY A 44 -5.38 0.90 28.57
C GLY A 44 -4.20 1.76 28.09
N ASN A 45 -3.65 1.53 26.90
CA ASN A 45 -2.57 2.34 26.33
C ASN A 45 -3.10 3.61 25.68
N HIS A 46 -2.37 4.71 25.81
CA HIS A 46 -2.74 5.98 25.17
C HIS A 46 -2.74 5.88 23.64
N LEU A 47 -3.79 6.40 23.02
CA LEU A 47 -3.92 6.48 21.57
C LEU A 47 -2.97 7.54 20.98
N GLU A 48 -2.28 7.16 19.92
CA GLU A 48 -1.48 8.09 19.10
C GLU A 48 -2.34 8.66 17.97
N TRP A 49 -2.64 9.96 18.03
CA TRP A 49 -3.47 10.67 17.06
C TRP A 49 -2.63 11.22 15.90
N VAL A 50 -3.02 10.87 14.68
CA VAL A 50 -2.39 11.34 13.44
C VAL A 50 -3.41 12.02 12.52
N PRO A 51 -2.98 12.93 11.63
CA PRO A 51 -3.89 13.59 10.69
C PRO A 51 -4.67 12.61 9.81
N LYS A 52 -5.96 12.88 9.60
CA LYS A 52 -6.82 12.14 8.67
C LYS A 52 -7.21 13.03 7.49
N TYR A 53 -6.93 12.57 6.26
CA TYR A 53 -7.36 13.23 5.03
C TYR A 53 -8.27 12.34 4.18
N ALA A 54 -8.02 11.03 4.17
CA ALA A 54 -8.85 10.05 3.49
C ALA A 54 -10.30 10.09 4.01
N GLY A 55 -11.25 10.27 3.09
CA GLY A 55 -12.69 10.41 3.37
C GLY A 55 -13.14 11.78 3.86
N VAL A 56 -12.24 12.78 3.99
CA VAL A 56 -12.61 14.14 4.41
C VAL A 56 -13.07 14.98 3.21
N SER A 57 -14.29 15.51 3.28
CA SER A 57 -14.85 16.42 2.27
C SER A 57 -13.92 17.62 2.03
N PRO A 58 -13.73 18.08 0.78
CA PRO A 58 -12.94 19.26 0.47
C PRO A 58 -13.33 20.51 1.27
N ARG A 59 -14.62 20.67 1.61
CA ARG A 59 -15.12 21.81 2.40
C ARG A 59 -14.69 21.76 3.87
N ASP A 60 -14.47 20.57 4.40
CA ASP A 60 -14.14 20.33 5.80
C ASP A 60 -12.63 20.18 6.04
N ARG A 61 -11.81 20.30 4.99
CA ARG A 61 -10.35 20.09 5.07
C ARG A 61 -9.63 21.01 6.07
N CYS A 62 -10.21 22.13 6.45
CA CYS A 62 -9.64 23.04 7.44
C CYS A 62 -10.18 22.86 8.87
N LYS A 63 -10.90 21.76 9.13
CA LYS A 63 -11.14 21.24 10.49
C LYS A 63 -10.03 20.26 10.88
N LEU A 64 -9.83 20.06 12.19
CA LEU A 64 -8.80 19.15 12.70
C LEU A 64 -9.34 17.72 12.82
N PHE A 65 -9.37 17.00 11.71
CA PHE A 65 -9.63 15.56 11.68
C PHE A 65 -8.36 14.79 12.06
N CYS A 66 -8.44 14.01 13.14
CA CYS A 66 -7.39 13.12 13.58
C CYS A 66 -7.94 11.68 13.70
N ARG A 67 -7.11 10.70 13.37
CA ARG A 67 -7.40 9.27 13.51
C ARG A 67 -6.39 8.62 14.44
N ALA A 68 -6.78 7.55 15.11
CA ALA A 68 -5.83 6.74 15.86
C ALA A 68 -4.89 6.02 14.88
N ARG A 69 -3.60 5.98 15.21
CA ARG A 69 -2.59 5.30 14.40
C ARG A 69 -2.85 3.79 14.41
N GLY A 70 -2.90 3.19 13.21
CA GLY A 70 -3.14 1.75 13.05
C GLY A 70 -4.60 1.30 13.25
N ARG A 71 -5.53 2.22 13.51
CA ARG A 71 -6.94 1.89 13.77
C ARG A 71 -7.90 2.73 12.91
N SER A 72 -9.19 2.40 12.95
CA SER A 72 -10.22 3.00 12.08
C SER A 72 -10.96 4.17 12.74
N GLU A 73 -10.89 4.31 14.06
CA GLU A 73 -11.51 5.40 14.79
C GLU A 73 -10.89 6.76 14.45
N PHE A 74 -11.76 7.77 14.38
CA PHE A 74 -11.37 9.15 14.13
C PHE A 74 -12.24 10.11 14.92
N LYS A 75 -11.70 11.31 15.15
CA LYS A 75 -12.37 12.39 15.85
C LYS A 75 -12.06 13.73 15.19
N VAL A 76 -12.99 14.66 15.31
CA VAL A 76 -12.78 16.07 14.97
C VAL A 76 -12.52 16.80 16.27
N PHE A 77 -11.28 17.24 16.48
CA PHE A 77 -10.89 17.90 17.73
C PHE A 77 -11.14 19.40 17.74
N GLU A 78 -10.98 20.05 16.58
CA GLU A 78 -11.14 21.49 16.43
C GLU A 78 -11.94 21.82 15.18
N ALA A 79 -12.82 22.83 15.28
CA ALA A 79 -13.60 23.34 14.15
C ALA A 79 -12.75 24.09 13.12
N LYS A 80 -11.55 24.52 13.49
CA LYS A 80 -10.59 25.21 12.63
C LYS A 80 -9.17 24.80 13.04
N VAL A 81 -8.36 24.39 12.06
CA VAL A 81 -6.91 24.24 12.24
C VAL A 81 -6.23 25.61 12.28
N ILE A 82 -5.05 25.68 12.91
CA ILE A 82 -4.29 26.94 12.99
C ILE A 82 -3.96 27.45 11.57
N ASP A 83 -4.05 28.76 11.37
CA ASP A 83 -3.83 29.37 10.06
C ASP A 83 -2.43 29.07 9.52
N GLY A 84 -2.34 28.83 8.22
CA GLY A 84 -1.12 28.34 7.55
C GLY A 84 -1.01 26.82 7.46
N THR A 85 -1.85 26.06 8.18
CA THR A 85 -1.88 24.58 8.04
C THR A 85 -2.27 24.19 6.61
N LEU A 86 -1.55 23.26 5.99
CA LEU A 86 -1.92 22.74 4.67
C LEU A 86 -3.31 22.08 4.67
N CYS A 87 -4.09 22.30 3.61
CA CYS A 87 -5.41 21.69 3.47
C CYS A 87 -5.35 20.19 3.19
N GLY A 88 -4.25 19.71 2.62
CA GLY A 88 -4.07 18.30 2.26
C GLY A 88 -2.64 18.02 1.81
N PRO A 89 -2.20 16.75 1.85
CA PRO A 89 -0.84 16.37 1.49
C PRO A 89 -0.51 16.53 0.00
N GLU A 90 -1.52 16.59 -0.87
CA GLU A 90 -1.40 16.76 -2.33
C GLU A 90 -1.46 18.21 -2.81
N THR A 91 -1.64 19.17 -1.91
CA THR A 91 -1.84 20.57 -2.26
C THR A 91 -0.92 21.48 -1.45
N LEU A 92 -0.61 22.62 -2.03
CA LEU A 92 0.08 23.72 -1.35
C LEU A 92 -0.90 24.74 -0.77
N SER A 93 -2.21 24.50 -0.97
CA SER A 93 -3.26 25.34 -0.38
C SER A 93 -3.21 25.25 1.14
N ILE A 94 -3.43 26.38 1.79
CA ILE A 94 -3.36 26.55 3.24
C ILE A 94 -4.71 26.95 3.81
N CYS A 95 -4.94 26.61 5.06
CA CYS A 95 -6.11 27.00 5.81
C CYS A 95 -5.92 28.40 6.36
N VAL A 96 -6.92 29.26 6.11
CA VAL A 96 -6.99 30.64 6.60
C VAL A 96 -8.43 30.89 7.02
N HIS A 97 -8.67 31.21 8.30
CA HIS A 97 -10.02 31.38 8.85
C HIS A 97 -10.97 30.19 8.59
N GLY A 98 -10.43 28.96 8.62
CA GLY A 98 -11.21 27.75 8.41
C GLY A 98 -11.57 27.48 6.95
N GLN A 99 -11.06 28.29 6.01
CA GLN A 99 -11.24 28.10 4.57
C GLN A 99 -9.93 27.68 3.92
N CYS A 100 -10.02 26.80 2.92
CA CYS A 100 -8.86 26.37 2.15
C CYS A 100 -8.57 27.37 1.02
N ILE A 101 -7.48 28.13 1.16
CA ILE A 101 -7.08 29.15 0.18
C ILE A 101 -5.87 28.66 -0.61
N LYS A 102 -5.89 28.90 -1.92
CA LYS A 102 -4.79 28.56 -2.82
C LYS A 102 -3.56 29.39 -2.48
N ALA A 103 -2.44 28.71 -2.23
CA ALA A 103 -1.14 29.32 -2.03
C ALA A 103 -0.10 28.68 -2.96
N GLY A 104 0.93 29.46 -3.28
CA GLY A 104 2.07 29.01 -4.06
C GLY A 104 3.06 28.19 -3.21
N CYS A 105 4.05 27.61 -3.87
CA CYS A 105 5.15 26.89 -3.20
C CYS A 105 6.10 27.79 -2.41
N ASP A 106 5.99 29.10 -2.60
CA ASP A 106 6.69 30.15 -1.86
C ASP A 106 5.96 30.53 -0.56
N HIS A 107 4.92 29.79 -0.19
CA HIS A 107 4.05 30.04 0.96
C HIS A 107 3.29 31.36 0.87
N VAL A 108 3.12 31.95 -0.31
CA VAL A 108 2.35 33.19 -0.48
C VAL A 108 0.93 32.89 -0.96
N VAL A 109 -0.06 33.44 -0.25
CA VAL A 109 -1.48 33.32 -0.62
C VAL A 109 -1.72 33.99 -1.97
N GLY A 110 -2.42 33.30 -2.87
CA GLY A 110 -2.68 33.80 -4.22
C GLY A 110 -1.49 33.72 -5.19
N SER A 111 -0.30 33.30 -4.73
CA SER A 111 0.85 33.08 -5.61
C SER A 111 0.56 31.96 -6.62
N SER A 112 0.99 32.19 -7.86
CA SER A 112 0.86 31.22 -8.96
C SER A 112 2.07 30.29 -9.06
N LYS A 113 3.12 30.48 -8.21
CA LYS A 113 4.31 29.64 -8.22
C LYS A 113 3.99 28.21 -7.81
N LYS A 114 4.46 27.25 -8.60
CA LYS A 114 4.25 25.81 -8.37
C LYS A 114 5.59 25.11 -8.15
N LEU A 115 5.54 23.98 -7.44
CA LEU A 115 6.65 23.05 -7.43
C LEU A 115 6.81 22.45 -8.84
N ASP A 116 8.06 22.34 -9.28
CA ASP A 116 8.38 21.60 -10.49
C ASP A 116 8.35 20.08 -10.24
N LYS A 117 8.68 19.30 -11.28
CA LYS A 117 8.69 17.84 -11.19
C LYS A 117 9.75 17.28 -10.21
N CYS A 118 10.70 18.11 -9.79
CA CYS A 118 11.79 17.79 -8.87
C CYS A 118 11.47 18.19 -7.42
N GLY A 119 10.36 18.91 -7.18
CA GLY A 119 10.02 19.47 -5.88
C GLY A 119 10.68 20.82 -5.59
N VAL A 120 11.17 21.53 -6.61
CA VAL A 120 11.76 22.87 -6.47
C VAL A 120 10.71 23.93 -6.80
N CYS A 121 10.54 24.92 -5.91
CA CYS A 121 9.57 25.99 -6.11
C CYS A 121 9.99 26.92 -7.25
N GLY A 122 9.15 27.08 -8.27
CA GLY A 122 9.49 27.86 -9.47
C GLY A 122 10.63 27.26 -10.30
N GLY A 123 10.97 25.99 -10.06
CA GLY A 123 12.02 25.29 -10.80
C GLY A 123 11.61 24.98 -12.24
N ASN A 124 12.62 24.67 -13.06
CA ASN A 124 12.46 24.31 -14.47
C ASN A 124 12.51 22.78 -14.69
N GLY A 125 12.61 21.98 -13.63
CA GLY A 125 12.71 20.52 -13.71
C GLY A 125 14.06 19.99 -14.19
N SER A 126 15.14 20.77 -14.12
CA SER A 126 16.47 20.36 -14.59
C SER A 126 17.34 19.67 -13.53
N THR A 127 17.01 19.79 -12.25
CA THR A 127 17.80 19.30 -11.10
C THR A 127 17.63 17.80 -10.83
N CYS A 128 16.59 17.18 -11.39
CA CYS A 128 16.27 15.78 -11.19
C CYS A 128 16.13 15.02 -12.52
N ARG A 129 16.17 13.69 -12.44
CA ARG A 129 15.90 12.77 -13.55
C ARG A 129 14.71 11.88 -13.23
N LYS A 130 13.98 11.50 -14.28
CA LYS A 130 12.83 10.60 -14.16
C LYS A 130 13.29 9.15 -14.08
N ILE A 131 12.82 8.44 -13.07
CA ILE A 131 12.91 6.99 -12.97
C ILE A 131 11.54 6.41 -13.34
N SER A 132 11.55 5.36 -14.13
CA SER A 132 10.34 4.64 -14.51
C SER A 132 10.63 3.18 -14.77
N GLY A 133 9.61 2.35 -14.56
CA GLY A 133 9.67 0.92 -14.86
C GLY A 133 8.31 0.27 -14.77
N SER A 134 8.29 -1.03 -15.01
CA SER A 134 7.08 -1.84 -14.97
C SER A 134 7.41 -3.25 -14.49
N LEU A 135 6.44 -3.89 -13.84
CA LEU A 135 6.49 -5.29 -13.45
C LEU A 135 5.32 -6.01 -14.13
N ASN A 136 5.64 -7.05 -14.90
CA ASN A 136 4.68 -7.86 -15.65
C ASN A 136 4.75 -9.37 -15.33
N ARG A 137 5.63 -9.74 -14.39
CA ARG A 137 5.82 -11.10 -13.91
C ARG A 137 5.99 -11.05 -12.40
N SER A 138 5.33 -11.96 -11.70
CA SER A 138 5.45 -12.14 -10.27
C SER A 138 5.37 -13.63 -9.93
N LYS A 139 5.91 -13.98 -8.77
CA LYS A 139 5.72 -15.28 -8.12
C LYS A 139 4.72 -15.11 -6.98
N TYR A 140 4.15 -16.21 -6.50
CA TYR A 140 3.36 -16.17 -5.27
C TYR A 140 4.16 -15.52 -4.12
N GLY A 141 3.49 -14.69 -3.33
CA GLY A 141 4.08 -13.93 -2.23
C GLY A 141 4.55 -12.52 -2.64
N TYR A 142 5.52 -11.99 -1.90
CA TYR A 142 6.00 -10.63 -2.05
C TYR A 142 7.11 -10.53 -3.12
N ASN A 143 6.91 -9.65 -4.10
CA ASN A 143 7.84 -9.42 -5.20
C ASN A 143 8.34 -7.97 -5.14
N ASP A 144 9.65 -7.76 -5.04
CA ASP A 144 10.23 -6.42 -5.05
C ASP A 144 10.02 -5.73 -6.40
N ILE A 145 9.38 -4.55 -6.39
CA ILE A 145 9.19 -3.72 -7.59
C ILE A 145 10.35 -2.74 -7.72
N VAL A 146 10.57 -1.93 -6.68
CA VAL A 146 11.58 -0.87 -6.65
C VAL A 146 11.82 -0.38 -5.22
N THR A 147 13.06 -0.04 -4.90
CA THR A 147 13.40 0.74 -3.71
C THR A 147 13.52 2.21 -4.11
N ILE A 148 12.64 3.05 -3.58
CA ILE A 148 12.62 4.50 -3.82
C ILE A 148 13.54 5.15 -2.79
N PRO A 149 14.60 5.87 -3.21
CA PRO A 149 15.52 6.51 -2.27
C PRO A 149 14.89 7.72 -1.58
N ALA A 150 15.47 8.11 -0.44
CA ALA A 150 15.18 9.41 0.15
C ALA A 150 15.48 10.54 -0.86
N GLY A 151 14.74 11.63 -0.75
CA GLY A 151 14.83 12.76 -1.67
C GLY A 151 14.01 12.62 -2.95
N ALA A 152 13.40 11.46 -3.21
CA ALA A 152 12.56 11.26 -4.38
C ALA A 152 11.26 12.08 -4.32
N THR A 153 10.78 12.55 -5.47
CA THR A 153 9.56 13.37 -5.59
C THR A 153 8.62 12.84 -6.67
N ASN A 154 7.35 13.26 -6.62
CA ASN A 154 6.30 12.88 -7.57
C ASN A 154 6.24 11.37 -7.80
N ILE A 155 6.20 10.63 -6.70
CA ILE A 155 6.07 9.18 -6.67
C ILE A 155 4.68 8.82 -7.14
N ASP A 156 4.59 7.94 -8.14
CA ASP A 156 3.35 7.45 -8.71
C ASP A 156 3.53 5.98 -9.11
N ILE A 157 2.82 5.09 -8.43
CA ILE A 157 2.87 3.65 -8.62
C ILE A 157 1.45 3.16 -8.82
N LYS A 158 1.23 2.42 -9.89
CA LYS A 158 -0.09 1.95 -10.30
C LYS A 158 -0.03 0.46 -10.55
N GLN A 159 -0.85 -0.29 -9.84
CA GLN A 159 -1.26 -1.63 -10.21
C GLN A 159 -2.65 -1.52 -10.84
N ARG A 160 -2.87 -2.21 -11.96
CA ARG A 160 -4.17 -2.21 -12.64
C ARG A 160 -4.67 -3.64 -12.77
N SER A 161 -5.83 -3.90 -12.18
CA SER A 161 -6.50 -5.18 -12.30
C SER A 161 -6.89 -5.49 -13.74
N HIS A 162 -7.03 -6.78 -14.04
CA HIS A 162 -7.47 -7.21 -15.37
C HIS A 162 -8.94 -6.82 -15.62
N ARG A 163 -9.30 -6.56 -16.88
CA ARG A 163 -10.67 -6.13 -17.24
C ARG A 163 -11.68 -7.18 -16.80
N GLY A 164 -12.73 -6.74 -16.10
CA GLY A 164 -13.81 -7.59 -15.60
C GLY A 164 -13.55 -8.20 -14.21
N LEU A 165 -12.34 -8.05 -13.65
CA LEU A 165 -11.98 -8.59 -12.35
C LEU A 165 -11.72 -7.46 -11.35
N ARG A 166 -12.43 -7.48 -10.22
CA ARG A 166 -12.22 -6.53 -9.11
C ARG A 166 -10.97 -6.87 -8.29
N HIS A 167 -10.58 -8.14 -8.28
CA HIS A 167 -9.43 -8.66 -7.56
C HIS A 167 -8.69 -9.65 -8.46
N ASP A 168 -7.56 -9.23 -9.02
CA ASP A 168 -6.69 -10.07 -9.86
C ASP A 168 -5.60 -10.78 -9.04
N GLY A 169 -5.72 -10.76 -7.70
CA GLY A 169 -4.78 -11.40 -6.79
C GLY A 169 -3.43 -10.69 -6.67
N ASN A 170 -3.34 -9.44 -7.13
CA ASN A 170 -2.13 -8.63 -7.13
C ASN A 170 -2.37 -7.33 -6.35
N TYR A 171 -1.59 -7.09 -5.28
CA TYR A 171 -1.77 -5.96 -4.37
C TYR A 171 -0.45 -5.26 -4.08
N LEU A 172 -0.44 -3.93 -4.06
CA LEU A 172 0.73 -3.13 -3.69
C LEU A 172 1.01 -3.27 -2.20
N ALA A 173 2.27 -3.45 -1.85
CA ALA A 173 2.76 -3.45 -0.48
C ALA A 173 3.92 -2.48 -0.34
N LEU A 174 4.13 -1.96 0.87
CA LEU A 174 5.16 -0.99 1.17
C LEU A 174 5.86 -1.36 2.47
N LYS A 175 7.19 -1.39 2.45
CA LYS A 175 8.01 -1.63 3.64
C LYS A 175 9.17 -0.64 3.73
N THR A 176 9.66 -0.44 4.95
CA THR A 176 10.89 0.31 5.21
C THR A 176 12.12 -0.51 4.82
N LEU A 177 13.32 0.10 4.83
CA LEU A 177 14.57 -0.65 4.59
C LEU A 177 14.86 -1.68 5.67
N GLU A 178 14.39 -1.44 6.89
CA GLU A 178 14.51 -2.35 8.04
C GLU A 178 13.54 -3.54 7.95
N GLY A 179 12.70 -3.59 6.91
CA GLY A 179 11.77 -4.70 6.67
C GLY A 179 10.39 -4.54 7.32
N LYS A 180 10.13 -3.43 8.02
CA LYS A 180 8.82 -3.15 8.62
C LYS A 180 7.80 -2.78 7.56
N TYR A 181 6.66 -3.48 7.50
CA TYR A 181 5.58 -3.13 6.58
C TYR A 181 4.82 -1.88 7.06
N LEU A 182 4.61 -0.96 6.13
CA LEU A 182 3.77 0.23 6.27
C LEU A 182 2.41 0.06 5.57
N LEU A 183 2.34 -0.85 4.60
CA LEU A 183 1.14 -1.20 3.85
C LEU A 183 1.19 -2.68 3.43
N ASN A 184 0.07 -3.37 3.58
CA ASN A 184 -0.18 -4.72 3.11
C ASN A 184 0.91 -5.74 3.51
N GLY A 185 1.34 -5.70 4.77
CA GLY A 185 2.22 -6.71 5.39
C GLY A 185 1.47 -7.94 5.87
N ASP A 186 2.18 -9.02 6.18
CA ASP A 186 1.63 -10.26 6.76
C ASP A 186 0.42 -10.84 5.99
N PHE A 187 0.40 -10.67 4.67
CA PHE A 187 -0.70 -11.04 3.78
C PHE A 187 -2.05 -10.37 4.12
N ALA A 188 -2.07 -9.36 5.00
CA ALA A 188 -3.25 -8.58 5.32
C ALA A 188 -3.46 -7.45 4.31
N ILE A 189 -4.56 -7.46 3.57
CA ILE A 189 -4.80 -6.53 2.45
C ILE A 189 -5.71 -5.38 2.89
N SER A 190 -5.25 -4.15 2.71
CA SER A 190 -6.00 -2.93 2.99
C SER A 190 -6.94 -2.61 1.82
N ALA A 191 -8.24 -2.78 2.07
CA ALA A 191 -9.31 -2.64 1.09
C ALA A 191 -9.64 -1.18 0.72
N MET A 192 -9.45 -0.27 1.68
CA MET A 192 -9.88 1.14 1.59
C MET A 192 -8.71 2.10 1.35
N GLU A 193 -9.06 3.35 1.00
CA GLU A 193 -8.09 4.44 0.89
C GLU A 193 -7.40 4.68 2.24
N GLN A 194 -6.08 4.84 2.21
CA GLN A 194 -5.26 5.03 3.40
C GLN A 194 -4.18 6.10 3.20
N ASP A 195 -4.03 6.96 4.21
CA ASP A 195 -2.92 7.90 4.31
C ASP A 195 -1.78 7.25 5.12
N ILE A 196 -0.65 6.98 4.46
CA ILE A 196 0.54 6.38 5.05
C ILE A 196 1.49 7.51 5.45
N LEU A 197 1.67 7.72 6.76
CA LEU A 197 2.50 8.80 7.32
C LEU A 197 3.95 8.35 7.50
N ILE A 198 4.88 9.15 6.99
CA ILE A 198 6.32 8.88 6.92
C ILE A 198 7.06 10.18 7.21
N LYS A 199 7.48 10.40 8.48
CA LYS A 199 8.19 11.61 8.95
C LYS A 199 7.65 12.92 8.35
N GLY A 200 6.36 13.19 8.58
CA GLY A 200 5.68 14.40 8.10
C GLY A 200 5.26 14.40 6.61
N THR A 201 5.73 13.44 5.81
CA THR A 201 5.26 13.21 4.43
C THR A 201 4.17 12.14 4.42
N ILE A 202 3.17 12.29 3.54
CA ILE A 202 2.07 11.34 3.40
C ILE A 202 2.09 10.72 2.02
N LEU A 203 2.07 9.38 1.98
CA LEU A 203 1.80 8.61 0.77
C LEU A 203 0.33 8.20 0.78
N LYS A 204 -0.40 8.57 -0.26
CA LYS A 204 -1.79 8.15 -0.43
C LYS A 204 -1.86 6.82 -1.14
N TYR A 205 -2.61 5.91 -0.57
CA TYR A 205 -2.94 4.61 -1.13
C TYR A 205 -4.44 4.53 -1.44
N SER A 206 -4.84 4.14 -2.64
CA SER A 206 -6.24 4.16 -3.08
C SER A 206 -7.11 3.01 -2.59
N GLY A 207 -6.53 1.96 -2.01
CA GLY A 207 -7.28 0.76 -1.62
C GLY A 207 -7.32 -0.31 -2.70
N SER A 208 -7.32 -1.58 -2.26
CA SER A 208 -7.33 -2.75 -3.16
C SER A 208 -8.71 -3.06 -3.77
N MET A 209 -9.78 -2.41 -3.30
CA MET A 209 -11.11 -2.53 -3.91
C MET A 209 -11.25 -1.75 -5.22
N THR A 210 -10.26 -0.91 -5.55
CA THR A 210 -10.25 -0.13 -6.79
C THR A 210 -9.61 -0.93 -7.91
N THR A 211 -10.14 -0.83 -9.15
CA THR A 211 -9.53 -1.49 -10.32
C THR A 211 -8.15 -0.91 -10.71
N LEU A 212 -7.80 0.24 -10.12
CA LEU A 212 -6.53 0.92 -10.28
C LEU A 212 -6.00 1.23 -8.88
N GLU A 213 -5.32 0.27 -8.30
CA GLU A 213 -4.62 0.45 -7.04
C GLU A 213 -3.42 1.38 -7.27
N ARG A 214 -3.36 2.46 -6.48
CA ARG A 214 -2.42 3.55 -6.70
C ARG A 214 -1.77 3.99 -5.39
N LEU A 215 -0.45 4.03 -5.40
CA LEU A 215 0.36 4.67 -4.36
C LEU A 215 0.97 5.95 -4.93
N GLN A 216 0.72 7.10 -4.30
CA GLN A 216 1.21 8.39 -4.79
C GLN A 216 1.65 9.35 -3.69
N SER A 217 2.68 10.15 -3.98
CA SER A 217 3.12 11.28 -3.18
C SER A 217 3.75 12.36 -4.05
N PHE A 218 3.39 13.61 -3.81
CA PHE A 218 3.95 14.78 -4.52
C PHE A 218 5.13 15.40 -3.76
N ARG A 219 5.24 15.12 -2.46
CA ARG A 219 6.27 15.69 -1.59
C ARG A 219 7.54 14.86 -1.65
N GLN A 220 8.63 15.47 -1.20
CA GLN A 220 9.91 14.80 -1.09
C GLN A 220 9.83 13.69 -0.03
N LEU A 221 10.34 12.53 -0.40
CA LEU A 221 10.38 11.38 0.48
C LEU A 221 11.52 11.54 1.51
N PRO A 222 11.24 11.49 2.82
CA PRO A 222 12.26 11.74 3.84
C PRO A 222 13.18 10.55 4.07
N GLU A 223 12.70 9.34 3.82
CA GLU A 223 13.46 8.10 4.04
C GLU A 223 13.18 7.08 2.93
N PRO A 224 14.13 6.19 2.62
CA PRO A 224 13.98 5.22 1.54
C PRO A 224 12.92 4.16 1.86
N LEU A 225 12.20 3.72 0.82
CA LEU A 225 11.11 2.74 0.94
C LEU A 225 11.19 1.69 -0.15
N THR A 226 10.88 0.44 0.19
CA THR A 226 10.77 -0.64 -0.78
C THR A 226 9.31 -0.92 -1.09
N VAL A 227 8.97 -0.81 -2.37
CA VAL A 227 7.65 -1.09 -2.90
C VAL A 227 7.66 -2.53 -3.41
N GLN A 228 6.68 -3.30 -2.96
CA GLN A 228 6.52 -4.71 -3.34
C GLN A 228 5.13 -4.93 -3.96
N LEU A 229 5.03 -6.02 -4.71
CA LEU A 229 3.76 -6.57 -5.16
C LEU A 229 3.51 -7.88 -4.41
N LEU A 230 2.44 -7.92 -3.61
CA LEU A 230 1.91 -9.15 -3.05
C LEU A 230 1.05 -9.84 -4.11
N THR A 231 1.47 -11.02 -4.56
CA THR A 231 0.71 -11.88 -5.48
C THR A 231 0.18 -13.08 -4.72
N ILE A 232 -1.14 -13.23 -4.59
CA ILE A 232 -1.78 -14.37 -3.92
C ILE A 232 -2.33 -15.41 -4.90
N ALA A 233 -2.44 -15.06 -6.17
CA ALA A 233 -2.82 -15.96 -7.25
C ALA A 233 -1.85 -15.76 -8.42
N SER A 234 -0.67 -16.39 -8.33
CA SER A 234 0.26 -16.40 -9.45
C SER A 234 -0.27 -17.35 -10.50
N GLU A 235 -0.35 -16.89 -11.75
CA GLU A 235 -0.61 -17.64 -13.00
C GLU A 235 -1.93 -17.38 -13.74
N VAL A 236 -2.96 -16.79 -13.12
CA VAL A 236 -4.21 -16.48 -13.86
C VAL A 236 -4.08 -15.20 -14.70
N PHE A 237 -3.45 -14.15 -14.15
CA PHE A 237 -3.22 -12.89 -14.87
C PHE A 237 -1.86 -12.28 -14.53
N PRO A 238 -1.02 -11.94 -15.53
CA PRO A 238 0.24 -11.26 -15.26
C PRO A 238 -0.05 -9.87 -14.66
N PRO A 239 0.70 -9.46 -13.62
CA PRO A 239 0.47 -8.17 -12.99
C PRO A 239 0.72 -7.02 -13.96
N LYS A 240 0.03 -5.91 -13.78
CA LYS A 240 0.20 -4.70 -14.62
C LYS A 240 0.64 -3.54 -13.75
N VAL A 241 1.87 -3.61 -13.25
CA VAL A 241 2.44 -2.55 -12.42
C VAL A 241 3.25 -1.60 -13.27
N LYS A 242 3.03 -0.29 -13.08
CA LYS A 242 3.88 0.78 -13.61
C LYS A 242 4.23 1.74 -12.49
N TYR A 243 5.50 2.13 -12.42
CA TYR A 243 5.96 3.13 -11.46
C TYR A 243 6.72 4.26 -12.15
N THR A 244 6.60 5.45 -11.59
CA THR A 244 7.38 6.63 -11.96
C THR A 244 7.68 7.49 -10.74
N PHE A 245 8.87 8.06 -10.67
CA PHE A 245 9.25 9.07 -9.67
C PHE A 245 10.46 9.86 -10.19
N PHE A 246 10.83 10.92 -9.49
CA PHE A 246 11.99 11.74 -9.82
C PHE A 246 13.02 11.67 -8.69
N ILE A 247 14.30 11.61 -9.05
CA ILE A 247 15.41 11.65 -8.09
C ILE A 247 16.41 12.74 -8.50
N PRO A 248 17.10 13.37 -7.54
CA PRO A 248 18.22 14.27 -7.84
C PRO A 248 19.26 13.58 -8.75
N LYS A 249 19.90 14.34 -9.65
CA LYS A 249 20.81 13.78 -10.67
C LYS A 249 22.06 13.12 -10.07
N ASP A 250 22.51 13.64 -8.95
CA ASP A 250 23.65 13.21 -8.13
C ASP A 250 23.40 11.92 -7.35
N VAL A 251 22.13 11.55 -7.12
CA VAL A 251 21.79 10.32 -6.39
C VAL A 251 21.95 9.10 -7.30
N PRO A 252 22.88 8.17 -7.01
CA PRO A 252 23.03 6.95 -7.80
C PRO A 252 21.78 6.07 -7.68
N PHE A 253 21.34 5.49 -8.80
CA PHE A 253 20.17 4.62 -8.82
C PHE A 253 20.41 3.41 -9.71
N SER A 254 20.46 2.23 -9.09
CA SER A 254 20.52 0.96 -9.81
C SER A 254 19.10 0.43 -9.96
N LYS A 255 18.59 0.37 -11.20
CA LYS A 255 17.40 -0.43 -11.48
C LYS A 255 17.76 -1.86 -11.14
N GLN A 256 17.04 -2.50 -10.21
CA GLN A 256 17.06 -3.95 -10.11
C GLN A 256 16.49 -4.52 -11.41
N LYS A 257 17.36 -4.70 -12.41
CA LYS A 257 17.07 -5.49 -13.60
C LYS A 257 16.88 -6.91 -13.08
N GLY A 258 15.66 -7.44 -13.16
CA GLY A 258 15.45 -8.88 -13.06
C GLY A 258 16.43 -9.56 -14.01
N LYS A 259 17.31 -10.40 -13.45
CA LYS A 259 18.40 -11.15 -14.10
C LYS A 259 18.32 -11.11 -15.64
N GLU A 260 18.88 -10.07 -16.25
CA GLU A 260 19.29 -10.17 -17.65
C GLU A 260 20.44 -11.17 -17.67
N LYS A 261 20.29 -12.21 -18.50
CA LYS A 261 21.32 -13.19 -18.83
C LYS A 261 22.60 -12.44 -19.22
N LYS A 262 23.52 -12.22 -18.27
CA LYS A 262 24.91 -12.03 -18.62
C LYS A 262 25.44 -13.42 -18.93
N SER A 263 25.58 -13.71 -20.22
CA SER A 263 26.53 -14.70 -20.71
C SER A 263 27.90 -14.30 -20.18
N VAL A 264 28.28 -14.87 -19.04
CA VAL A 264 29.66 -14.88 -18.62
C VAL A 264 30.10 -16.32 -18.75
N ASN A 265 30.93 -16.58 -19.75
CA ASN A 265 31.79 -17.74 -19.77
C ASN A 265 32.71 -17.61 -18.55
N VAL A 266 32.24 -18.08 -17.39
CA VAL A 266 33.06 -18.35 -16.22
C VAL A 266 33.10 -19.86 -16.12
N ILE A 267 34.29 -20.40 -16.26
CA ILE A 267 34.61 -21.78 -15.91
C ILE A 267 34.16 -21.95 -14.45
N ARG A 268 33.04 -22.67 -14.25
CA ARG A 268 32.46 -22.93 -12.93
C ARG A 268 33.46 -23.75 -12.11
N PRO A 269 33.82 -23.35 -10.89
CA PRO A 269 34.31 -24.31 -9.93
C PRO A 269 33.12 -25.20 -9.51
N MET A 270 33.40 -26.49 -9.36
CA MET A 270 32.45 -27.57 -9.09
C MET A 270 31.54 -27.22 -7.90
N LEU A 271 30.22 -27.16 -8.14
CA LEU A 271 29.22 -27.17 -7.08
C LEU A 271 29.04 -28.63 -6.64
N THR A 272 29.44 -28.94 -5.41
CA THR A 272 29.45 -30.31 -4.86
C THR A 272 28.09 -30.77 -4.32
N SER A 273 27.02 -29.99 -4.47
CA SER A 273 25.66 -30.37 -4.03
C SER A 273 24.55 -29.70 -4.85
N GLN A 274 23.44 -30.41 -5.05
CA GLN A 274 22.28 -30.01 -5.85
C GLN A 274 20.95 -30.35 -5.18
N TRP A 275 19.90 -29.58 -5.49
CA TRP A 275 18.53 -29.86 -5.04
C TRP A 275 17.92 -30.96 -5.92
N VAL A 276 17.42 -32.02 -5.28
CA VAL A 276 16.72 -33.13 -5.92
C VAL A 276 15.23 -33.06 -5.55
N LEU A 277 14.37 -33.20 -6.55
CA LEU A 277 12.92 -33.04 -6.43
C LEU A 277 12.24 -34.40 -6.56
N GLY A 278 11.35 -34.72 -5.64
CA GLY A 278 10.44 -35.84 -5.78
C GLY A 278 9.19 -35.48 -6.60
N ASP A 279 8.38 -36.49 -6.86
CA ASP A 279 7.08 -36.34 -7.50
C ASP A 279 6.09 -35.60 -6.59
N TRP A 280 5.09 -34.98 -7.23
CA TRP A 280 4.00 -34.33 -6.52
C TRP A 280 3.01 -35.36 -5.99
N SER A 281 2.60 -35.17 -4.74
CA SER A 281 1.53 -35.93 -4.10
C SER A 281 0.20 -35.72 -4.82
N GLU A 282 -0.78 -36.57 -4.54
CA GLU A 282 -2.17 -36.29 -4.89
C GLU A 282 -2.65 -34.97 -4.25
N CYS A 283 -3.69 -34.39 -4.86
CA CYS A 283 -4.27 -33.16 -4.38
C CYS A 283 -4.95 -33.38 -3.03
N SER A 284 -4.72 -32.50 -2.07
CA SER A 284 -5.31 -32.60 -0.73
C SER A 284 -6.85 -32.53 -0.71
N LYS A 285 -7.46 -32.07 -1.81
CA LYS A 285 -8.91 -31.99 -1.98
C LYS A 285 -9.29 -32.39 -3.41
N THR A 286 -10.44 -33.01 -3.56
CA THR A 286 -11.01 -33.37 -4.86
C THR A 286 -11.83 -32.23 -5.49
N CYS A 287 -12.22 -31.23 -4.70
CA CYS A 287 -12.89 -30.01 -5.13
C CYS A 287 -12.41 -28.81 -4.31
N GLY A 288 -12.51 -27.62 -4.90
CA GLY A 288 -12.06 -26.37 -4.32
C GLY A 288 -10.54 -26.35 -4.13
N SER A 289 -10.03 -25.25 -3.56
CA SER A 289 -8.59 -25.02 -3.46
C SER A 289 -7.91 -26.02 -2.50
N GLY A 290 -7.21 -26.99 -3.09
CA GLY A 290 -6.35 -27.97 -2.44
C GLY A 290 -4.87 -27.71 -2.68
N TRP A 291 -4.01 -28.57 -2.13
CA TRP A 291 -2.55 -28.47 -2.22
C TRP A 291 -1.91 -29.83 -2.53
N GLN A 292 -0.84 -29.84 -3.32
CA GLN A 292 0.06 -30.97 -3.53
C GLN A 292 1.41 -30.67 -2.87
N ARG A 293 2.06 -31.69 -2.31
CA ARG A 293 3.40 -31.60 -1.73
C ARG A 293 4.38 -32.48 -2.50
N ARG A 294 5.66 -32.13 -2.48
CA ARG A 294 6.75 -33.00 -2.96
C ARG A 294 7.95 -32.93 -2.02
N THR A 295 8.84 -33.90 -2.12
CA THR A 295 10.13 -33.86 -1.41
C THR A 295 11.11 -32.94 -2.16
N VAL A 296 11.90 -32.17 -1.39
CA VAL A 296 12.94 -31.28 -1.91
C VAL A 296 14.16 -31.42 -1.02
N ASP A 297 15.07 -32.31 -1.42
CA ASP A 297 16.24 -32.69 -0.64
C ASP A 297 17.51 -32.15 -1.29
N CYS A 298 18.44 -31.67 -0.47
CA CYS A 298 19.77 -31.31 -0.96
C CYS A 298 20.64 -32.56 -0.94
N ARG A 299 21.27 -32.89 -2.07
CA ARG A 299 22.16 -34.05 -2.18
C ARG A 299 23.53 -33.67 -2.71
N ASP A 300 24.59 -34.30 -2.21
CA ASP A 300 25.95 -34.16 -2.73
C ASP A 300 26.19 -34.97 -4.02
N VAL A 301 27.42 -35.00 -4.52
CA VAL A 301 27.79 -35.72 -5.75
C VAL A 301 27.74 -37.24 -5.58
N GLU A 302 27.83 -37.73 -4.35
CA GLU A 302 27.64 -39.12 -3.95
C GLU A 302 26.16 -39.48 -3.70
N GLY A 303 25.24 -38.51 -3.82
CA GLY A 303 23.79 -38.71 -3.68
C GLY A 303 23.30 -38.78 -2.23
N GLN A 304 24.15 -38.45 -1.26
CA GLN A 304 23.83 -38.42 0.17
C GLN A 304 23.22 -37.07 0.56
N THR A 305 22.41 -37.07 1.62
CA THR A 305 21.74 -35.86 2.11
C THR A 305 22.78 -34.85 2.59
N SER A 306 22.76 -33.66 2.00
CA SER A 306 23.70 -32.57 2.29
C SER A 306 22.96 -31.34 2.77
N SER A 307 23.66 -30.41 3.42
CA SER A 307 23.15 -29.08 3.77
C SER A 307 23.86 -27.95 3.01
N ALA A 308 24.77 -28.31 2.09
CA ALA A 308 25.60 -27.37 1.34
C ALA A 308 24.87 -26.65 0.18
N CYS A 309 23.64 -27.05 -0.14
CA CYS A 309 22.84 -26.37 -1.15
C CYS A 309 22.41 -24.98 -0.68
N ASN A 310 22.48 -24.01 -1.58
CA ASN A 310 22.04 -22.65 -1.30
C ASN A 310 20.52 -22.62 -1.00
N ARG A 311 20.17 -22.29 0.25
CA ARG A 311 18.78 -22.21 0.73
C ARG A 311 17.95 -21.19 -0.04
N SER A 312 18.55 -20.11 -0.54
CA SER A 312 17.86 -19.09 -1.34
C SER A 312 17.46 -19.59 -2.74
N LEU A 313 17.96 -20.76 -3.15
CA LEU A 313 17.60 -21.43 -4.41
C LEU A 313 16.75 -22.68 -4.18
N LYS A 314 16.31 -22.97 -2.94
CA LYS A 314 15.48 -24.14 -2.65
C LYS A 314 14.18 -24.08 -3.47
N PRO A 315 13.92 -25.07 -4.35
CA PRO A 315 12.68 -25.12 -5.10
C PRO A 315 11.47 -25.38 -4.20
N GLU A 316 10.28 -25.01 -4.67
CA GLU A 316 9.03 -25.13 -3.90
C GLU A 316 8.69 -26.60 -3.62
N ASP A 317 8.24 -26.89 -2.40
CA ASP A 317 7.80 -28.21 -1.93
C ASP A 317 6.27 -28.32 -1.83
N ILE A 318 5.53 -27.23 -2.07
CA ILE A 318 4.06 -27.18 -2.03
C ILE A 318 3.53 -26.37 -3.22
N ARG A 319 2.48 -26.84 -3.90
CA ARG A 319 1.77 -26.11 -4.96
C ARG A 319 0.24 -26.25 -4.84
N PRO A 320 -0.57 -25.30 -5.31
CA PRO A 320 -2.02 -25.43 -5.34
C PRO A 320 -2.49 -26.44 -6.38
N CYS A 321 -3.66 -27.03 -6.14
CA CYS A 321 -4.36 -27.95 -7.04
C CYS A 321 -5.87 -27.91 -6.76
N GLY A 322 -6.69 -28.47 -7.67
CA GLY A 322 -8.14 -28.53 -7.50
C GLY A 322 -8.83 -27.21 -7.82
N ASP A 323 -9.15 -27.00 -9.10
CA ASP A 323 -9.94 -25.84 -9.56
C ASP A 323 -11.41 -26.20 -9.84
N THR A 324 -11.81 -27.43 -9.54
CA THR A 324 -13.22 -27.87 -9.65
C THR A 324 -14.05 -27.27 -8.52
N PRO A 325 -15.12 -26.51 -8.80
CA PRO A 325 -15.98 -25.97 -7.75
C PRO A 325 -16.56 -27.09 -6.87
N CYS A 326 -16.58 -26.88 -5.56
CA CYS A 326 -17.19 -27.84 -4.67
C CYS A 326 -18.71 -27.87 -4.84
N PRO A 327 -19.34 -29.05 -4.64
CA PRO A 327 -20.78 -29.17 -4.72
C PRO A 327 -21.45 -28.28 -3.66
N LEU A 328 -22.59 -27.71 -4.04
CA LEU A 328 -23.32 -26.74 -3.24
C LEU A 328 -24.67 -27.33 -2.83
N TRP A 329 -25.09 -27.03 -1.59
CA TRP A 329 -26.43 -27.38 -1.13
C TRP A 329 -27.46 -26.44 -1.75
N ARG A 330 -28.34 -26.99 -2.58
CA ARG A 330 -29.55 -26.34 -3.07
C ARG A 330 -30.71 -26.69 -2.15
N LEU A 331 -31.29 -25.66 -1.53
CA LEU A 331 -32.43 -25.80 -0.64
C LEU A 331 -33.70 -25.49 -1.40
N GLY A 332 -34.67 -26.41 -1.35
CA GLY A 332 -35.99 -26.25 -1.94
C GLY A 332 -36.90 -25.34 -1.10
N PRO A 333 -38.12 -25.06 -1.59
CA PRO A 333 -39.12 -24.32 -0.83
C PRO A 333 -39.50 -25.08 0.45
N TRP A 334 -39.87 -24.33 1.49
CA TRP A 334 -40.41 -24.89 2.72
C TRP A 334 -41.82 -25.45 2.49
N SER A 335 -42.12 -26.57 3.14
CA SER A 335 -43.46 -27.12 3.23
C SER A 335 -44.40 -26.15 3.96
N PRO A 336 -45.72 -26.29 3.74
CA PRO A 336 -46.70 -25.72 4.65
C PRO A 336 -46.41 -26.15 6.09
N CYS A 337 -46.82 -25.31 7.05
CA CYS A 337 -46.71 -25.64 8.45
C CYS A 337 -47.61 -26.84 8.77
N SER A 338 -47.12 -27.81 9.54
CA SER A 338 -47.91 -28.99 9.92
C SER A 338 -49.15 -28.67 10.75
N GLN A 339 -49.25 -27.45 11.30
CA GLN A 339 -50.36 -26.98 12.10
C GLN A 339 -50.73 -25.55 11.71
N THR A 340 -52.03 -25.24 11.81
CA THR A 340 -52.58 -23.90 11.55
C THR A 340 -52.51 -22.98 12.78
N CYS A 341 -52.36 -23.53 13.99
CA CYS A 341 -52.10 -22.79 15.23
C CYS A 341 -51.25 -23.62 16.22
N GLY A 342 -50.44 -22.94 17.05
CA GLY A 342 -49.53 -23.58 18.01
C GLY A 342 -48.14 -23.91 17.43
N ALA A 343 -47.37 -24.77 18.12
CA ALA A 343 -46.05 -25.19 17.67
C ALA A 343 -46.16 -26.22 16.53
N GLY A 344 -45.61 -25.89 15.35
CA GLY A 344 -45.64 -26.73 14.17
C GLY A 344 -44.26 -26.92 13.54
N VAL A 345 -44.12 -27.96 12.74
CA VAL A 345 -42.88 -28.29 12.03
C VAL A 345 -43.08 -28.05 10.53
N ARG A 346 -42.04 -27.54 9.88
CA ARG A 346 -41.97 -27.40 8.43
C ARG A 346 -40.66 -27.99 7.95
N THR A 347 -40.70 -28.68 6.81
CA THR A 347 -39.55 -29.37 6.23
C THR A 347 -39.25 -28.77 4.86
N ARG A 348 -38.00 -28.88 4.40
CA ARG A 348 -37.62 -28.52 3.03
C ARG A 348 -36.65 -29.56 2.50
N GLY A 349 -36.72 -29.81 1.20
CA GLY A 349 -35.72 -30.64 0.52
C GLY A 349 -34.36 -29.92 0.47
N ALA A 350 -33.29 -30.69 0.62
CA ALA A 350 -31.93 -30.24 0.38
C ALA A 350 -31.27 -31.20 -0.60
N SER A 351 -30.77 -30.68 -1.72
CA SER A 351 -30.06 -31.45 -2.75
C SER A 351 -28.65 -30.93 -2.86
N CYS A 352 -27.66 -31.81 -2.78
CA CYS A 352 -26.26 -31.47 -3.03
C CYS A 352 -26.04 -31.55 -4.53
N ILE A 353 -25.82 -30.41 -5.17
CA ILE A 353 -25.59 -30.33 -6.62
C ILE A 353 -24.11 -30.15 -6.90
N ASP A 354 -23.59 -30.87 -7.89
CA ASP A 354 -22.22 -30.65 -8.36
C ASP A 354 -22.13 -29.42 -9.29
N TYR A 355 -20.91 -29.09 -9.72
CA TYR A 355 -20.66 -27.94 -10.61
C TYR A 355 -21.20 -28.14 -12.04
N THR A 356 -21.63 -29.35 -12.41
CA THR A 356 -22.28 -29.68 -13.68
C THR A 356 -23.81 -29.62 -13.59
N GLY A 357 -24.36 -29.45 -12.38
CA GLY A 357 -25.78 -29.33 -12.13
C GLY A 357 -26.52 -30.67 -12.01
N ALA A 358 -25.77 -31.77 -11.85
CA ALA A 358 -26.30 -33.10 -11.54
C ALA A 358 -26.66 -33.26 -10.06
#